data_AF-A0AAN6M5D6-F1
#
_entry.id   AF-A0AAN6M5D6-F1
#
_cell.length_a   1.000
_cell.length_b   1.000
_cell.length_c   1.000
_cell.angle_alpha   90.00
_cell.angle_beta   90.00
_cell.angle_gamma   90.00
#
_symmetry.space_group_name_H-M   'P 1'
#
loop_
_entity.id
_entity.type
_entity.pdbx_description
1 polymer ?
#
loop_
_entity_poly.entity_id
_entity_poly.type
_entity_poly.pdbx_seq_one_letter_code
_entity_poly.pdbx_strand_id
1 'polypeptide(L)'
;MPLSYTQHRNPSSRDGSNLHLNLANHIKVSRASKSPYDPPKIVGYVLAKMEEDPSDGVPHGHITSLSVMRTHRRLGLAEKLMRQSQRAMAETFNAQYVSLHVRVSNQAALHLYRDTLGFKVDKIEEKYYADGENAYSMRMDLAGLKADLRNKEEDEESVGQDEGEAVGSEQGEAAEKKEKKRLVKVGRQLGVGDLVERNEAAAA
;
A
#
# COMPACT_ATOMS: atom_id res chain seq x y z
N MET A 1 -17.18 39.51 42.48
CA MET A 1 -16.53 40.82 42.70
C MET A 1 -15.14 40.81 42.08
N PRO A 2 -14.93 41.49 40.95
CA PRO A 2 -13.61 41.82 40.41
C PRO A 2 -13.27 43.30 40.67
N LEU A 3 -12.02 43.59 41.05
CA LEU A 3 -11.51 44.96 41.20
C LEU A 3 -10.97 45.47 39.86
N SER A 4 -11.57 46.56 39.38
CA SER A 4 -11.11 47.38 38.27
C SER A 4 -10.22 48.51 38.79
N TYR A 5 -9.19 48.88 38.02
CA TYR A 5 -8.65 50.24 38.06
C TYR A 5 -8.19 50.69 36.68
N THR A 6 -8.73 51.82 36.25
CA THR A 6 -8.60 52.42 34.92
C THR A 6 -7.63 53.61 34.98
N GLN A 7 -6.70 53.62 34.02
CA GLN A 7 -5.90 54.70 33.41
C GLN A 7 -5.69 56.07 34.10
N HIS A 8 -4.44 56.53 34.01
CA HIS A 8 -4.15 57.88 33.49
C HIS A 8 -2.98 57.86 32.50
N ARG A 9 -3.23 58.33 31.26
CA ARG A 9 -2.23 58.88 30.32
C ARG A 9 -1.98 60.35 30.70
N ASN A 10 -0.77 60.88 30.47
CA ASN A 10 -0.43 61.87 29.42
C ASN A 10 1.07 62.35 29.51
N PRO A 11 1.63 63.24 28.64
CA PRO A 11 2.64 62.88 27.62
C PRO A 11 3.94 63.75 27.65
N SER A 12 4.73 63.68 26.56
CA SER A 12 6.01 64.37 26.24
C SER A 12 7.27 63.57 26.63
N SER A 13 8.34 63.46 25.86
CA SER A 13 8.86 64.24 24.73
C SER A 13 9.64 63.33 23.76
N ARG A 14 9.74 63.75 22.50
CA ARG A 14 10.56 63.19 21.42
C ARG A 14 12.05 63.18 21.80
N ASP A 15 12.76 62.10 21.50
CA ASP A 15 13.94 62.20 20.63
C ASP A 15 14.30 60.85 20.01
N GLY A 16 14.77 60.90 18.77
CA GLY A 16 14.96 59.75 17.90
C GLY A 16 16.29 59.05 18.07
N SER A 17 16.27 57.73 17.93
CA SER A 17 17.32 57.01 17.22
C SER A 17 16.75 55.73 16.63
N ASN A 18 16.87 55.67 15.31
CA ASN A 18 16.54 54.55 14.45
C ASN A 18 17.41 53.35 14.86
N LEU A 19 16.78 52.26 15.32
CA LEU A 19 17.40 50.94 15.33
C LEU A 19 16.33 49.92 14.93
N HIS A 20 16.22 49.73 13.61
CA HIS A 20 15.62 48.56 12.99
C HIS A 20 16.37 47.32 13.48
N LEU A 21 15.87 46.66 14.52
CA LEU A 21 16.31 45.31 14.88
C LEU A 21 15.37 44.30 14.22
N ASN A 22 15.68 43.96 12.97
CA ASN A 22 15.18 42.74 12.33
C ASN A 22 15.79 41.55 13.07
N LEU A 23 15.13 41.07 14.13
CA LEU A 23 15.51 39.83 14.79
C LEU A 23 14.99 38.66 13.95
N ALA A 24 15.77 38.30 12.93
CA ALA A 24 15.64 37.03 12.26
C ALA A 24 15.94 35.92 13.29
N ASN A 25 14.89 35.24 13.77
CA ASN A 25 14.98 34.02 14.55
C ASN A 25 15.61 32.89 13.70
N HIS A 26 16.93 32.93 13.55
CA HIS A 26 17.73 31.80 13.09
C HIS A 26 18.00 30.87 14.27
N ILE A 27 16.97 30.11 14.68
CA ILE A 27 17.18 28.94 15.53
C ILE A 27 17.81 27.87 14.65
N LYS A 28 19.15 27.83 14.58
CA LYS A 28 19.87 26.65 14.11
C LYS A 28 19.71 25.56 15.16
N VAL A 29 18.71 24.70 14.96
CA VAL A 29 18.60 23.43 15.70
C VAL A 29 19.81 22.57 15.30
N SER A 30 20.87 22.61 16.11
CA SER A 30 22.02 21.71 15.95
C SER A 30 21.53 20.27 16.18
N ARG A 31 21.41 19.50 15.10
CA ARG A 31 21.18 18.06 15.22
C ARG A 31 22.42 17.42 15.84
N ALA A 32 22.24 16.61 16.87
CA ALA A 32 23.31 15.77 17.41
C ALA A 32 23.96 14.94 16.30
N SER A 33 25.28 14.75 16.36
CA SER A 33 26.02 13.94 15.40
C SER A 33 25.53 12.50 15.44
N LYS A 34 25.08 11.96 14.30
CA LYS A 34 24.63 10.58 14.20
C LYS A 34 25.80 9.62 14.39
N SER A 35 25.61 8.60 15.22
CA SER A 35 26.51 7.45 15.33
C SER A 35 26.21 6.47 14.18
N PRO A 36 27.21 5.71 13.68
CA PRO A 36 26.96 4.60 12.75
C PRO A 36 26.06 3.49 13.33
N TYR A 37 25.85 3.47 14.65
CA TYR A 37 24.94 2.54 15.34
C TYR A 37 23.54 3.10 15.59
N ASP A 38 23.27 4.35 15.18
CA ASP A 38 21.93 4.90 15.34
C ASP A 38 20.96 4.18 14.38
N PRO A 39 19.83 3.66 14.89
CA PRO A 39 18.85 3.01 14.03
C PRO A 39 18.32 4.00 12.99
N PRO A 40 18.00 3.53 11.78
CA PRO A 40 17.44 4.39 10.74
C PRO A 40 16.14 5.03 11.25
N LYS A 41 16.01 6.34 11.04
CA LYS A 41 14.85 7.10 11.48
C LYS A 41 13.63 6.75 10.62
N ILE A 42 12.56 6.28 11.25
CA ILE A 42 11.26 6.07 10.60
C ILE A 42 10.64 7.42 10.23
N VAL A 43 10.27 7.59 8.97
CA VAL A 43 9.70 8.85 8.43
C VAL A 43 8.25 8.72 7.99
N GLY A 44 7.71 7.50 7.97
CA GLY A 44 6.31 7.23 7.70
C GLY A 44 5.96 5.77 7.99
N TYR A 45 4.68 5.50 8.19
CA TYR A 45 4.16 4.17 8.48
C TYR A 45 2.71 4.04 7.97
N VAL A 46 2.29 2.79 7.80
CA VAL A 46 0.90 2.39 7.60
C VAL A 46 0.58 1.30 8.62
N LEU A 47 -0.55 1.44 9.31
CA LEU A 47 -1.11 0.45 10.20
C LEU A 47 -2.44 -0.01 9.62
N ALA A 48 -2.57 -1.32 9.45
CA ALA A 48 -3.72 -1.90 8.83
C ALA A 48 -4.04 -3.26 9.46
N LYS A 49 -5.30 -3.65 9.38
CA LYS A 49 -5.83 -4.91 9.91
C LYS A 49 -6.74 -5.58 8.87
N MET A 50 -7.03 -6.86 9.07
CA MET A 50 -8.17 -7.49 8.42
C MET A 50 -9.43 -7.23 9.26
N GLU A 51 -10.58 -7.06 8.62
CA GLU A 51 -11.84 -7.00 9.35
C GLU A 51 -12.29 -8.42 9.70
N GLU A 52 -12.53 -8.66 10.99
CA GLU A 52 -12.83 -10.00 11.53
C GLU A 52 -14.31 -10.36 11.34
N ASP A 53 -15.21 -9.38 11.52
CA ASP A 53 -16.66 -9.53 11.40
C ASP A 53 -17.24 -8.58 10.33
N PRO A 54 -16.99 -8.83 9.04
CA PRO A 54 -17.49 -7.97 7.97
C PRO A 54 -19.02 -8.03 7.87
N SER A 55 -19.67 -6.86 7.88
CA SER A 55 -21.14 -6.77 7.80
C SER A 55 -21.74 -7.33 6.51
N ASP A 56 -20.95 -7.34 5.43
CA ASP A 56 -21.33 -7.90 4.12
C ASP A 56 -20.86 -9.36 3.95
N GLY A 57 -20.21 -9.95 4.96
CA GLY A 57 -19.63 -11.29 4.90
C GLY A 57 -18.41 -11.41 3.98
N VAL A 58 -17.89 -10.29 3.46
CA VAL A 58 -16.79 -10.31 2.49
C VAL A 58 -15.47 -9.97 3.20
N PRO A 59 -14.44 -10.85 3.13
CA PRO A 59 -13.13 -10.58 3.71
C PRO A 59 -12.50 -9.33 3.10
N HIS A 60 -12.11 -8.38 3.95
CA HIS A 60 -11.51 -7.13 3.50
C HIS A 60 -10.53 -6.56 4.53
N GLY A 61 -9.59 -5.77 4.04
CA GLY A 61 -8.64 -5.04 4.89
C GLY A 61 -9.18 -3.67 5.29
N HIS A 62 -8.72 -3.16 6.43
CA HIS A 62 -9.02 -1.82 6.90
C HIS A 62 -7.75 -1.05 7.24
N ILE A 63 -7.62 0.17 6.72
CA ILE A 63 -6.50 1.06 7.04
C ILE A 63 -6.83 1.87 8.30
N THR A 64 -6.20 1.50 9.41
CA THR A 64 -6.38 2.16 10.70
C THR A 64 -5.64 3.49 10.77
N SER A 65 -4.41 3.55 10.25
CA SER A 65 -3.60 4.78 10.31
C SER A 65 -2.56 4.82 9.20
N LEU A 66 -2.39 5.99 8.58
CA LEU A 66 -1.34 6.27 7.63
C LEU A 66 -0.75 7.64 7.96
N SER A 67 0.57 7.71 8.12
CA SER A 67 1.23 8.98 8.39
C SER A 67 2.62 9.04 7.79
N VAL A 68 2.96 10.23 7.30
CA VAL A 68 4.30 10.56 6.78
C VAL A 68 4.71 11.92 7.34
N MET A 69 5.94 11.99 7.86
CA MET A 69 6.55 13.22 8.38
C MET A 69 6.48 14.33 7.32
N ARG A 70 6.11 15.54 7.73
CA ARG A 70 5.91 16.69 6.81
C ARG A 70 7.11 16.93 5.90
N THR A 71 8.33 16.80 6.43
CA THR A 71 9.60 16.97 5.70
C THR A 71 9.88 15.90 4.65
N HIS A 72 9.13 14.79 4.64
CA HIS A 72 9.29 13.67 3.70
C HIS A 72 8.03 13.42 2.86
N ARG A 73 7.08 14.37 2.87
CA ARG A 73 5.89 14.32 2.01
C ARG A 73 6.27 14.67 0.57
N ARG A 74 5.37 14.36 -0.37
CA ARG A 74 5.55 14.60 -1.83
C ARG A 74 6.68 13.79 -2.47
N LEU A 75 7.20 12.79 -1.77
CA LEU A 75 8.20 11.82 -2.27
C LEU A 75 7.58 10.47 -2.66
N GLY A 76 6.23 10.39 -2.75
CA GLY A 76 5.52 9.15 -3.07
C GLY A 76 5.50 8.09 -1.94
N LEU A 77 6.01 8.40 -0.74
CA LEU A 77 6.11 7.41 0.35
C LEU A 77 4.75 6.83 0.78
N ALA A 78 3.73 7.68 0.93
CA ALA A 78 2.41 7.25 1.36
C ALA A 78 1.76 6.31 0.33
N GLU A 79 1.92 6.59 -0.95
CA GLU A 79 1.44 5.72 -2.03
C GLU A 79 2.14 4.34 -1.97
N LYS A 80 3.47 4.33 -1.86
CA LYS A 80 4.24 3.08 -1.77
C LYS A 80 3.85 2.23 -0.57
N LEU A 81 3.70 2.84 0.61
CA LEU A 81 3.24 2.17 1.83
C LEU A 81 1.86 1.54 1.63
N MET A 82 0.92 2.30 1.07
CA MET A 82 -0.45 1.83 0.82
C MET A 82 -0.48 0.67 -0.19
N ARG A 83 0.24 0.78 -1.31
CA ARG A 83 0.32 -0.30 -2.31
C ARG A 83 0.89 -1.58 -1.73
N GLN A 84 1.91 -1.48 -0.88
CA GLN A 84 2.49 -2.64 -0.21
C GLN A 84 1.50 -3.29 0.77
N SER A 85 0.76 -2.49 1.55
CA SER A 85 -0.29 -3.02 2.42
C SER A 85 -1.43 -3.68 1.63
N GLN A 86 -1.91 -3.05 0.56
CA GLN A 86 -2.95 -3.60 -0.31
C GLN A 86 -2.54 -4.95 -0.91
N ARG A 87 -1.31 -5.04 -1.40
CA ARG A 87 -0.73 -6.27 -1.92
C ARG A 87 -0.67 -7.37 -0.84
N ALA A 88 -0.14 -7.06 0.33
CA ALA A 88 -0.07 -8.01 1.44
C ALA A 88 -1.45 -8.53 1.88
N MET A 89 -2.46 -7.65 1.94
CA MET A 89 -3.84 -8.04 2.24
C MET A 89 -4.45 -8.94 1.16
N ALA A 90 -4.20 -8.63 -0.11
CA ALA A 90 -4.71 -9.39 -1.24
C ALA A 90 -4.09 -10.80 -1.29
N GLU A 91 -2.76 -10.90 -1.16
CA GLU A 91 -2.01 -12.16 -1.28
C GLU A 91 -2.18 -13.05 -0.05
N THR A 92 -2.01 -12.50 1.15
CA THR A 92 -1.89 -13.31 2.37
C THR A 92 -3.27 -13.67 2.95
N PHE A 93 -4.25 -12.77 2.81
CA PHE A 93 -5.55 -12.90 3.47
C PHE A 93 -6.72 -12.95 2.48
N ASN A 94 -6.43 -13.03 1.18
CA ASN A 94 -7.44 -13.08 0.12
C ASN A 94 -8.48 -11.95 0.18
N ALA A 95 -8.09 -10.77 0.70
CA ALA A 95 -8.97 -9.61 0.81
C ALA A 95 -9.59 -9.26 -0.54
N GLN A 96 -10.89 -8.95 -0.58
CA GLN A 96 -11.57 -8.55 -1.81
C GLN A 96 -11.53 -7.03 -2.01
N TYR A 97 -11.43 -6.28 -0.92
CA TYR A 97 -11.30 -4.83 -0.96
C TYR A 97 -10.53 -4.30 0.25
N VAL A 98 -10.21 -3.02 0.22
CA VAL A 98 -9.67 -2.27 1.37
C VAL A 98 -10.58 -1.10 1.69
N SER A 99 -10.89 -0.91 2.96
CA SER A 99 -11.69 0.21 3.47
C SER A 99 -10.88 1.16 4.36
N LEU A 100 -11.32 2.41 4.45
CA LEU A 100 -10.78 3.41 5.37
C LEU A 100 -11.81 4.52 5.65
N HIS A 101 -11.55 5.30 6.70
CA HIS A 101 -12.27 6.54 7.00
C HIS A 101 -11.37 7.76 6.84
N VAL A 102 -11.90 8.82 6.24
CA VAL A 102 -11.17 10.08 6.07
C VAL A 102 -12.08 11.28 6.35
N ARG A 103 -11.54 12.25 7.09
CA ARG A 103 -12.17 13.57 7.31
C ARG A 103 -12.53 14.24 5.99
N VAL A 104 -13.74 14.78 5.90
CA VAL A 104 -14.22 15.52 4.72
C VAL A 104 -13.34 16.75 4.43
N SER A 105 -12.80 17.39 5.47
CA SER A 105 -11.91 18.54 5.32
C SER A 105 -10.50 18.20 4.84
N ASN A 106 -10.06 16.93 4.89
CA ASN A 106 -8.67 16.55 4.63
C ASN A 106 -8.37 16.39 3.12
N GLN A 107 -8.28 17.52 2.41
CA GLN A 107 -8.08 17.56 0.96
C GLN A 107 -6.81 16.84 0.49
N ALA A 108 -5.73 16.88 1.27
CA ALA A 108 -4.48 16.20 0.91
C ALA A 108 -4.63 14.67 0.93
N ALA A 109 -5.32 14.13 1.94
CA ALA A 109 -5.59 12.70 2.03
C ALA A 109 -6.62 12.27 0.98
N LEU A 110 -7.65 13.08 0.73
CA LEU A 110 -8.64 12.81 -0.31
C LEU A 110 -8.00 12.69 -1.68
N HIS A 111 -7.07 13.58 -2.05
CA HIS A 111 -6.32 13.47 -3.30
C HIS A 111 -5.50 12.17 -3.36
N LEU A 112 -4.82 11.80 -2.27
CA LEU A 112 -4.07 10.54 -2.23
C LEU A 112 -4.99 9.33 -2.43
N TYR A 113 -6.08 9.23 -1.66
CA TYR A 113 -6.94 8.06 -1.70
C TYR A 113 -7.75 7.99 -3.00
N ARG A 114 -8.41 9.08 -3.39
CA ARG A 114 -9.28 9.12 -4.58
C ARG A 114 -8.47 9.14 -5.88
N ASP A 115 -7.57 10.11 -6.02
CA ASP A 115 -6.96 10.41 -7.32
C ASP A 115 -5.74 9.53 -7.60
N THR A 116 -4.95 9.21 -6.56
CA THR A 116 -3.70 8.44 -6.73
C THR A 116 -3.92 6.94 -6.55
N LEU A 117 -4.69 6.54 -5.54
CA LEU A 117 -4.89 5.14 -5.18
C LEU A 117 -6.20 4.54 -5.73
N GLY A 118 -7.13 5.36 -6.22
CA GLY A 118 -8.37 4.88 -6.84
C GLY A 118 -9.46 4.42 -5.86
N PHE A 119 -9.39 4.84 -4.60
CA PHE A 119 -10.49 4.64 -3.65
C PHE A 119 -11.73 5.42 -4.09
N LYS A 120 -12.89 4.81 -3.88
CA LYS A 120 -14.20 5.42 -4.12
C LYS A 120 -14.89 5.67 -2.79
N VAL A 121 -15.68 6.74 -2.71
CA VAL A 121 -16.53 7.00 -1.54
C VAL A 121 -17.68 5.99 -1.58
N ASP A 122 -17.84 5.25 -0.49
CA ASP A 122 -18.94 4.29 -0.30
C ASP A 122 -20.13 4.97 0.38
N LYS A 123 -19.86 5.64 1.52
CA LYS A 123 -20.87 6.36 2.29
C LYS A 123 -20.27 7.52 3.09
N ILE A 124 -21.13 8.40 3.57
CA ILE A 124 -20.78 9.46 4.52
C ILE A 124 -21.23 9.01 5.91
N GLU A 125 -20.31 9.06 6.88
CA GLU A 125 -20.60 8.79 8.28
C GLU A 125 -20.70 10.12 9.03
N GLU A 126 -21.91 10.45 9.48
CA GLU A 126 -22.19 11.69 10.18
C GLU A 126 -21.58 11.69 11.58
N LYS A 127 -20.95 12.81 11.96
CA LYS A 127 -20.35 13.01 13.29
C LYS A 127 -19.43 11.86 13.72
N TYR A 128 -18.72 11.27 12.76
CA TYR A 128 -17.82 10.15 13.00
C TYR A 128 -16.67 10.51 13.96
N TYR A 129 -16.12 11.72 13.81
CA TYR A 129 -15.05 12.19 14.68
C TYR A 129 -15.60 12.89 15.92
N ALA A 130 -14.83 12.88 17.01
CA ALA A 130 -15.24 13.41 18.32
C ALA A 130 -15.58 14.91 18.32
N ASP A 131 -15.07 15.67 17.34
CA ASP A 131 -15.39 17.07 17.12
C ASP A 131 -16.68 17.29 16.30
N GLY A 132 -17.39 16.21 15.96
CA GLY A 132 -18.60 16.22 15.15
C GLY A 132 -18.34 16.32 13.65
N GLU A 133 -17.08 16.25 13.20
CA GLU A 133 -16.80 16.23 11.75
C GLU A 133 -17.24 14.89 11.13
N ASN A 134 -17.84 14.99 9.95
CA ASN A 134 -18.21 13.82 9.15
C ASN A 134 -16.96 13.13 8.58
N ALA A 135 -17.09 11.84 8.29
CA ALA A 135 -16.10 11.07 7.56
C ALA A 135 -16.66 10.55 6.24
N TYR A 136 -15.82 10.50 5.21
CA TYR A 136 -16.06 9.59 4.10
C TYR A 136 -15.57 8.20 4.48
N SER A 137 -16.45 7.22 4.40
CA SER A 137 -16.08 5.81 4.32
C SER A 137 -15.71 5.53 2.86
N MET A 138 -14.47 5.14 2.62
CA MET A 138 -13.94 4.89 1.29
C MET A 138 -13.55 3.43 1.10
N ARG A 139 -13.72 2.91 -0.11
CA ARG A 139 -13.45 1.53 -0.50
C ARG A 139 -12.66 1.47 -1.80
N MET A 140 -11.71 0.53 -1.89
CA MET A 140 -10.99 0.17 -3.12
C MET A 140 -11.06 -1.33 -3.35
N ASP A 141 -11.51 -1.72 -4.54
CA ASP A 141 -11.58 -3.12 -4.96
C ASP A 141 -10.17 -3.66 -5.30
N LEU A 142 -9.88 -4.90 -4.87
CA LEU A 142 -8.60 -5.56 -5.09
C LEU A 142 -8.62 -6.61 -6.22
N ALA A 143 -9.76 -6.86 -6.88
CA ALA A 143 -9.88 -7.87 -7.92
C ALA A 143 -8.88 -7.66 -9.07
N GLY A 144 -8.69 -6.42 -9.51
CA GLY A 144 -7.68 -6.09 -10.54
C GLY A 144 -6.25 -6.39 -10.07
N LEU A 145 -5.92 -6.01 -8.84
CA LEU A 145 -4.60 -6.29 -8.26
C LEU A 145 -4.36 -7.81 -8.14
N LYS A 146 -5.38 -8.59 -7.74
CA LYS A 146 -5.27 -10.05 -7.61
C LYS A 146 -5.06 -10.73 -8.96
N ALA A 147 -5.69 -10.23 -10.03
CA ALA A 147 -5.45 -10.73 -11.38
C ALA A 147 -4.00 -10.47 -11.82
N ASP A 148 -3.48 -9.26 -11.59
CA ASP A 148 -2.11 -8.89 -11.92
C ASP A 148 -1.06 -9.71 -11.17
N LEU A 149 -1.35 -10.10 -9.92
CA LEU A 149 -0.47 -10.92 -9.11
C LEU A 149 -0.41 -12.37 -9.59
N ARG A 150 -1.56 -12.96 -9.92
CA ARG A 150 -1.64 -14.31 -10.50
C ARG A 150 -0.86 -14.42 -11.81
N ASN A 151 -1.01 -13.44 -12.70
CA ASN A 151 -0.30 -13.43 -13.98
C ASN A 151 1.24 -13.42 -13.78
N LYS A 152 1.73 -12.71 -12.75
CA LYS A 152 3.17 -12.66 -12.45
C LYS A 152 3.70 -13.98 -11.88
N GLU A 153 2.90 -14.66 -11.05
CA GLU A 153 3.26 -15.99 -10.54
C GLU A 153 3.39 -17.00 -11.69
N GLU A 154 2.45 -16.97 -12.65
CA GLU A 154 2.49 -17.83 -13.84
C GLU A 154 3.70 -17.54 -14.75
N ASP A 155 4.06 -16.26 -14.92
CA ASP A 155 5.26 -15.87 -15.68
C ASP A 155 6.55 -16.35 -14.99
N GLU A 156 6.67 -16.20 -13.67
CA GLU A 156 7.86 -16.64 -12.91
C GLU A 156 7.99 -18.17 -12.86
N GLU A 157 6.88 -18.91 -12.76
CA GLU A 157 6.89 -20.37 -12.84
C GLU A 157 7.26 -20.89 -14.24
N SER A 158 6.92 -20.15 -15.31
CA SER A 158 7.25 -20.53 -16.68
C SER A 158 8.74 -20.41 -17.02
N VAL A 159 9.50 -19.56 -16.31
CA VAL A 159 10.94 -19.32 -16.52
C VAL A 159 11.80 -20.39 -15.81
N GLY A 160 11.21 -21.24 -14.96
CA GLY A 160 11.89 -22.31 -14.23
C GLY A 160 12.09 -23.63 -14.99
N GLN A 161 11.81 -23.71 -16.30
CA GLN A 161 12.04 -24.92 -17.09
C GLN A 161 13.52 -25.09 -17.46
N ASP A 162 14.27 -25.69 -16.53
CA ASP A 162 15.37 -26.63 -16.74
C ASP A 162 16.14 -26.51 -18.07
N GLU A 163 17.09 -25.57 -18.17
CA GLU A 163 18.22 -25.67 -19.10
C GLU A 163 19.24 -26.72 -18.58
N GLY A 164 18.76 -27.94 -18.37
CA GLY A 164 19.59 -29.11 -18.18
C GLY A 164 20.29 -29.46 -19.48
N GLU A 165 21.36 -28.73 -19.80
CA GLU A 165 22.25 -29.07 -20.91
C GLU A 165 22.94 -30.41 -20.60
N ALA A 166 22.60 -31.45 -21.36
CA ALA A 166 23.22 -32.76 -21.24
C ALA A 166 24.70 -32.69 -21.71
N VAL A 167 25.62 -32.66 -20.76
CA VAL A 167 27.06 -32.81 -21.00
C VAL A 167 27.39 -34.26 -21.38
N GLY A 168 27.67 -34.50 -22.67
CA GLY A 168 28.07 -35.83 -23.17
C GLY A 168 28.61 -35.87 -24.61
N SER A 169 29.91 -35.63 -24.74
CA SER A 169 30.91 -36.18 -25.71
C SER A 169 30.67 -36.20 -27.25
N GLU A 170 31.49 -35.38 -27.92
CA GLU A 170 32.29 -35.56 -29.17
C GLU A 170 31.74 -36.11 -30.51
N GLN A 171 32.01 -35.29 -31.54
CA GLN A 171 32.38 -35.53 -32.95
C GLN A 171 31.30 -35.84 -34.01
N GLY A 172 31.20 -34.91 -34.99
CA GLY A 172 30.65 -35.17 -36.33
C GLY A 172 30.08 -33.91 -37.02
N GLU A 173 30.84 -33.31 -37.93
CA GLU A 173 30.34 -32.31 -38.88
C GLU A 173 29.30 -32.90 -39.84
N ALA A 174 28.18 -32.19 -40.06
CA ALA A 174 27.59 -31.95 -41.38
C ALA A 174 26.34 -31.06 -41.27
N ALA A 175 26.31 -29.99 -42.05
CA ALA A 175 25.15 -29.12 -42.24
C ALA A 175 24.17 -29.72 -43.25
N GLU A 176 22.86 -29.75 -42.93
CA GLU A 176 21.82 -29.71 -43.98
C GLU A 176 20.49 -29.13 -43.45
N LYS A 177 19.94 -28.18 -44.22
CA LYS A 177 18.60 -27.59 -44.05
C LYS A 177 17.54 -28.56 -44.59
N LYS A 178 16.51 -28.88 -43.78
CA LYS A 178 15.07 -28.74 -44.10
C LYS A 178 14.19 -29.48 -43.09
N GLU A 179 13.12 -28.80 -42.68
CA GLU A 179 11.71 -29.16 -42.96
C GLU A 179 10.80 -28.95 -41.73
N LYS A 180 9.76 -28.15 -41.94
CA LYS A 180 8.69 -27.88 -40.97
C LYS A 180 7.95 -29.18 -40.63
N LYS A 181 8.16 -29.73 -39.43
CA LYS A 181 7.34 -30.83 -38.92
C LYS A 181 6.20 -30.29 -38.07
N ARG A 182 4.99 -30.62 -38.52
CA ARG A 182 3.71 -30.34 -37.87
C ARG A 182 3.53 -31.40 -36.77
N LEU A 183 3.58 -31.01 -35.50
CA LEU A 183 3.34 -31.96 -34.40
C LEU A 183 1.83 -32.18 -34.25
N VAL A 184 1.40 -33.42 -34.50
CA VAL A 184 0.02 -33.89 -34.38
C VAL A 184 -0.22 -34.34 -32.94
N LYS A 185 -1.41 -34.05 -32.41
CA LYS A 185 -1.86 -34.33 -31.04
C LYS A 185 -1.78 -35.83 -30.73
N VAL A 186 -0.77 -36.26 -29.98
CA VAL A 186 -0.65 -37.64 -29.46
C VAL A 186 -1.42 -37.71 -28.13
N GLY A 187 -2.14 -38.82 -27.96
CA GLY A 187 -3.14 -39.04 -26.91
C GLY A 187 -2.68 -38.73 -25.49
N ARG A 188 -3.63 -38.21 -24.71
CA ARG A 188 -3.55 -37.97 -23.27
C ARG A 188 -3.14 -39.28 -22.59
N GLN A 189 -1.96 -39.32 -21.97
CA GLN A 189 -1.65 -40.36 -20.99
C GLN A 189 -2.50 -40.04 -19.75
N LEU A 190 -3.41 -40.94 -19.40
CA LEU A 190 -4.14 -40.90 -18.13
C LEU A 190 -3.09 -41.12 -17.04
N GLY A 191 -2.87 -40.09 -16.22
CA GLY A 191 -2.03 -40.20 -15.03
C GLY A 191 -2.65 -41.14 -14.01
N VAL A 192 -1.84 -41.65 -13.10
CA VAL A 192 -2.19 -42.64 -12.05
C VAL A 192 -3.25 -42.15 -11.04
N GLY A 193 -3.86 -40.97 -11.26
CA GLY A 193 -4.95 -40.40 -10.46
C GLY A 193 -6.38 -40.75 -10.93
N ASP A 194 -6.57 -41.41 -12.08
CA ASP A 194 -7.90 -41.77 -12.61
C ASP A 194 -8.37 -43.19 -12.19
N LEU A 195 -7.75 -43.78 -11.17
CA LEU A 195 -8.20 -45.03 -10.54
C LEU A 195 -9.38 -44.74 -9.60
N VAL A 196 -10.59 -44.74 -10.16
CA VAL A 196 -11.83 -44.81 -9.38
C VAL A 196 -12.00 -46.24 -8.89
N GLU A 197 -11.87 -46.44 -7.57
CA GLU A 197 -12.19 -47.69 -6.88
C GLU A 197 -13.71 -47.92 -6.94
N ARG A 198 -14.17 -48.77 -7.86
CA ARG A 198 -15.55 -49.27 -7.85
C ARG A 198 -15.65 -50.38 -6.82
N ASN A 199 -16.37 -50.12 -5.74
CA ASN A 199 -16.73 -51.14 -4.76
C ASN A 199 -18.15 -51.64 -5.08
N GLU A 200 -18.27 -52.76 -5.79
CA GLU A 200 -19.51 -53.52 -5.93
C GLU A 200 -19.63 -54.51 -4.77
N ALA A 201 -20.21 -54.07 -3.65
CA ALA A 201 -20.67 -54.97 -2.59
C ALA A 201 -21.68 -54.28 -1.66
N ALA A 202 -22.92 -54.09 -2.12
CA ALA A 202 -24.10 -53.93 -1.27
C ALA A 202 -25.39 -54.16 -2.07
N ALA A 203 -25.55 -55.36 -2.60
CA ALA A 203 -26.85 -55.87 -3.04
C ALA A 203 -26.85 -57.40 -2.94
N ALA A 204 -27.03 -57.90 -1.73
CA ALA A 204 -27.58 -59.23 -1.45
C ALA A 204 -28.23 -59.21 -0.06
#